data_AF-A0A9D6TRI9-F1
#
_entry.id   AF-A0A9D6TRI9-F1
#
_cell.length_a   1.000
_cell.length_b   1.000
_cell.length_c   1.000
_cell.angle_alpha   90.00
_cell.angle_beta   90.00
_cell.angle_gamma   90.00
#
_symmetry.space_group_name_H-M   'P 1'
#
loop_
_entity.id
_entity.type
_entity.pdbx_description
1 polymer ?
#
loop_
_entity_poly.entity_id
_entity_poly.type
_entity_poly.pdbx_seq_one_letter_code
_entity_poly.pdbx_strand_id
1 'polypeptide(L)' 'QLVVSGQNESLSVIVPLAEGVYEYVCTFPGHWVTMWGRLVVTSDPSLAVAAADPAPPAAAVAGATHGHPGK' A
#
# COMPACT_ATOMS: atom_id res chain seq x y z
N GLN A 1 2.10 -13.58 7.88
CA GLN A 1 1.18 -14.23 8.84
C GLN A 1 -0.05 -13.35 8.98
N LEU A 2 -1.25 -13.91 9.18
CA LEU A 2 -2.46 -13.13 9.46
C LEU A 2 -2.59 -12.92 10.98
N VAL A 3 -2.73 -11.67 11.41
CA VAL A 3 -2.84 -11.29 12.83
C VAL A 3 -4.31 -11.03 13.17
N VAL A 4 -4.76 -11.53 14.32
CA VAL A 4 -6.13 -11.36 14.84
C VAL A 4 -6.17 -10.34 15.99
N SER A 5 -7.38 -9.94 16.39
CA SER A 5 -7.59 -8.95 17.45
C SER A 5 -6.89 -9.33 18.77
N GLY A 6 -6.21 -8.36 19.36
CA GLY A 6 -5.46 -8.54 20.62
C GLY A 6 -4.12 -9.23 20.45
N GLN A 7 -3.66 -9.46 19.22
CA GLN A 7 -2.34 -10.03 18.91
C GLN A 7 -1.48 -9.01 18.14
N ASN A 8 -0.16 -9.20 18.19
CA ASN A 8 0.82 -8.35 17.53
C ASN A 8 1.89 -9.24 16.90
N GLU A 9 2.44 -8.81 15.78
CA GLU A 9 3.54 -9.50 15.11
C GLU A 9 4.48 -8.47 14.47
N SER A 10 5.76 -8.83 14.38
CA SER A 10 6.78 -8.05 13.67
C SER A 10 7.31 -8.83 12.48
N LEU A 11 7.44 -8.17 11.34
CA LEU A 11 7.97 -8.75 10.12
C LEU A 11 9.26 -8.01 9.72
N SER A 12 10.32 -8.77 9.47
CA SER A 12 11.55 -8.27 8.87
C SER A 12 11.58 -8.68 7.40
N VAL A 13 11.79 -7.70 6.52
CA VAL A 13 11.94 -7.93 5.08
C VAL A 13 13.26 -7.37 4.59
N ILE A 14 13.86 -8.04 3.61
CA ILE A 14 15.00 -7.48 2.87
C ILE A 14 14.42 -6.58 1.80
N VAL A 15 14.81 -5.31 1.84
CA VAL A 15 14.35 -4.30 0.88
C VAL A 15 15.01 -4.55 -0.48
N PRO A 16 14.31 -4.38 -1.62
CA PRO A 16 14.93 -4.41 -2.94
C PRO A 16 16.06 -3.39 -3.05
N LEU A 17 17.13 -3.72 -3.78
CA LEU A 17 18.24 -2.78 -3.99
C LEU A 17 17.85 -1.58 -4.88
N ALA A 18 16.79 -1.72 -5.69
CA ALA A 18 16.34 -0.67 -6.55
C ALA A 18 15.55 0.38 -5.76
N GLU A 19 15.99 1.63 -5.87
CA GLU A 19 15.22 2.77 -5.41
C GLU A 19 13.84 2.80 -6.09
N GLY A 20 12.85 3.29 -5.37
CA GLY A 20 11.49 3.38 -5.86
C GLY A 20 10.45 3.41 -4.76
N VAL A 21 9.20 3.45 -5.18
CA VAL A 21 8.04 3.41 -4.28
C VAL A 21 7.37 2.06 -4.43
N TYR A 22 7.30 1.32 -3.33
CA TYR A 22 6.66 0.02 -3.22
C TYR A 22 5.41 0.15 -2.36
N GLU A 23 4.51 -0.83 -2.44
CA GLU A 23 3.30 -0.88 -1.64
C GLU A 23 3.37 -2.05 -0.66
N TYR A 24 2.93 -1.82 0.58
CA TYR A 24 2.57 -2.90 1.49
C TYR A 24 1.05 -2.92 1.63
N VAL A 25 0.44 -4.09 1.47
CA VAL A 25 -1.01 -4.27 1.44
C VAL A 25 -1.45 -5.32 2.44
N CYS A 26 -2.61 -5.10 3.07
CA CYS A 26 -3.30 -6.17 3.78
C CYS A 26 -4.03 -7.04 2.75
N THR A 27 -3.65 -8.31 2.66
CA THR A 27 -4.26 -9.26 1.71
C THR A 27 -5.50 -9.97 2.28
N PHE A 28 -6.01 -9.53 3.44
CA PHE A 28 -7.29 -10.04 3.93
C PHE A 28 -8.40 -9.60 2.95
N PRO A 29 -9.31 -10.50 2.54
CA PRO A 29 -10.30 -10.20 1.50
C PRO A 29 -11.04 -8.87 1.77
N GLY A 30 -10.94 -7.93 0.83
CA GLY A 30 -11.58 -6.62 0.90
C GLY A 30 -10.89 -5.55 1.76
N HIS A 31 -9.90 -5.89 2.59
CA HIS A 31 -9.24 -4.91 3.47
C HIS A 31 -8.23 -4.01 2.74
N TRP A 32 -7.64 -4.48 1.65
CA TRP A 32 -6.64 -3.74 0.87
C TRP A 32 -7.14 -2.36 0.40
N VAL A 33 -8.45 -2.15 0.29
CA VAL A 33 -9.06 -0.88 -0.15
C VAL A 33 -8.66 0.29 0.76
N THR A 34 -8.48 0.02 2.06
CA THR A 34 -8.11 1.04 3.06
C THR A 34 -6.82 0.69 3.81
N MET A 35 -6.44 -0.59 3.85
CA MET A 35 -5.26 -1.08 4.56
C MET A 35 -4.10 -1.33 3.59
N TRP A 36 -3.49 -0.25 3.15
CA TRP A 36 -2.27 -0.25 2.36
C TRP A 36 -1.39 0.95 2.73
N GLY A 37 -0.13 0.93 2.32
CA GLY A 37 0.75 2.10 2.43
C GLY A 37 1.97 2.00 1.53
N ARG A 38 2.74 3.09 1.47
CA ARG A 38 3.92 3.22 0.61
C ARG A 38 5.19 2.94 1.40
N LEU A 39 6.07 2.13 0.82
CA LEU A 39 7.45 1.93 1.24
C LEU A 39 8.37 2.63 0.23
N VAL A 40 8.95 3.75 0.63
CA VAL A 40 9.88 4.51 -0.23
C VAL A 40 11.30 4.01 0.05
N VAL A 41 11.94 3.50 -1.00
CA VAL A 41 13.34 3.05 -0.99
C VAL A 41 14.17 4.11 -1.71
N THR A 42 15.04 4.78 -0.97
CA THR A 42 15.81 5.92 -1.45
C THR A 42 17.15 5.99 -0.71
N SER A 43 18.21 6.39 -1.42
CA SER A 43 19.49 6.77 -0.84
C SER A 43 19.48 8.19 -0.25
N ASP A 44 18.52 9.03 -0.65
CA ASP A 44 18.32 10.37 -0.11
C ASP A 44 17.26 10.37 1.01
N PRO A 45 17.67 10.55 2.28
CA PRO A 45 16.76 10.53 3.43
C PRO A 45 15.80 11.74 3.46
N SER A 46 16.10 12.83 2.75
CA SER A 46 15.23 14.01 2.72
C SER A 46 13.89 13.74 2.01
N LEU A 47 13.87 12.77 1.08
CA LEU A 47 12.68 12.35 0.35
C LEU A 47 11.74 11.44 1.18
N ALA A 48 12.24 10.80 2.23
CA ALA A 48 11.45 9.92 3.08
C ALA A 48 10.34 10.66 3.85
N VAL A 49 10.60 11.93 4.20
CA VAL A 49 9.66 12.77 4.96
C VAL A 49 8.61 13.42 4.06
N ALA A 50 8.97 13.75 2.81
CA ALA A 50 8.03 14.31 1.82
C ALA A 50 6.95 13.32 1.36
N ALA A 51 7.21 12.00 1.48
CA ALA A 51 6.24 10.96 1.16
C ALA A 51 5.23 10.66 2.29
N ALA A 52 5.37 11.30 3.45
CA ALA A 52 4.45 11.16 4.58
C ALA A 52 3.19 12.01 4.45
N ASP A 53 3.19 13.03 3.58
CA ASP A 53 1.96 13.69 3.16
C ASP A 53 1.11 12.70 2.36
N PRO A 54 -0.24 12.68 2.54
CA PRO A 54 -1.12 11.83 1.77
C PRO A 54 -1.08 12.32 0.32
N ALA A 55 -0.17 11.76 -0.48
CA ALA A 55 -0.23 11.91 -1.92
C ALA A 55 -1.62 11.39 -2.34
N PRO A 56 -2.38 12.15 -3.15
CA PRO A 56 -3.63 11.66 -3.67
C PRO A 56 -3.38 10.29 -4.31
N PRO A 57 -4.30 9.32 -4.17
CA PRO A 57 -4.14 8.04 -4.82
C PRO A 57 -3.78 8.31 -6.27
N ALA A 58 -2.66 7.74 -6.73
CA ALA A 58 -2.25 7.82 -8.12
C ALA A 58 -3.50 7.49 -8.93
N ALA A 59 -3.96 8.46 -9.72
CA ALA A 59 -5.26 8.42 -10.36
C ALA A 59 -5.48 7.03 -10.94
N ALA A 60 -6.54 6.37 -10.48
CA ALA A 60 -6.99 5.11 -11.03
C ALA A 60 -6.89 5.24 -12.54
N VAL A 61 -6.11 4.37 -13.18
CA VAL A 61 -6.18 4.20 -14.62
C VAL A 61 -7.66 3.95 -14.94
N ALA A 62 -8.28 4.95 -15.55
CA ALA A 62 -9.68 4.89 -15.93
C ALA A 62 -9.84 3.70 -16.88
N GLY A 63 -10.57 2.68 -16.45
CA GLY A 63 -10.87 1.55 -17.33
C GLY A 63 -11.31 0.26 -16.67
N ALA A 64 -12.39 0.28 -15.90
CA ALA A 64 -13.24 -0.91 -15.71
C ALA A 64 -14.64 -0.50 -15.25
N THR A 65 -15.53 -0.21 -16.19
CA THR A 65 -16.97 -0.13 -15.92
C THR A 65 -17.49 -1.53 -15.63
N HIS A 66 -17.87 -1.82 -14.39
CA HIS A 66 -18.67 -3.01 -14.07
C HIS A 66 -20.13 -2.60 -13.92
N GLY A 67 -20.92 -2.84 -14.96
CA GLY A 67 -22.34 -2.58 -14.99
C GLY A 67 -23.12 -3.58 -14.12
N HIS A 68 -24.08 -3.08 -13.34
CA HIS A 68 -25.11 -3.88 -12.70
C HIS A 68 -26.42 -3.70 -13.47
N PRO A 69 -26.95 -4.74 -14.15
CA PRO A 69 -28.34 -4.70 -14.58
C PRO A 69 -29.21 -4.86 -13.33
N GLY A 70 -29.79 -3.75 -12.87
CA GLY A 70 -30.86 -3.76 -11.90
C GLY A 70 -32.17 -4.15 -12.56
N LYS A 71 -32.86 -5.11 -11.93
CA LYS A 71 -34.28 -5.48 -12.09
C LYS A 71 -34.68 -6.14 -13.41
#